data_AF-A0A559L8E1-F1
#
_entry.id   AF-A0A559L8E1-F1
#
_cell.length_a   1.000
_cell.length_b   1.000
_cell.length_c   1.000
_cell.angle_alpha   90.00
_cell.angle_beta   90.00
_cell.angle_gamma   90.00
#
_symmetry.space_group_name_H-M   'P 1'
#
loop_
_entity.id
_entity.type
_entity.pdbx_description
1 polymer ?
#
loop_
_entity_poly.entity_id
_entity_poly.type
_entity_poly.pdbx_seq_one_letter_code
_entity_poly.pdbx_strand_id
1 'polypeptide(L)'
;MMLDCGHQCPSLCGEVCPTSKFCQVCATDEVKSVCVDFLEMKEYKEIDLDQEPCIFPDCGHFLTVSSMDGQMDMAEHYKLDTTGLPEQILRSSEPFAMENKDVKNCATCRGPLRNISRYGRIVRRAILDEATKKFISWSNSEYHLLAAKLVTEQENLAAMQPTAIRDPKSGAAGNLTIGGLRQRQLHCLRGYIDKRYDSILKMRKEITSYTAKVRKEEQPFQRVADLVRHANLHHDRQNEFRYDESVIQAKGSLLASTLLLKCDVLILSDFFRLFLDKKSDLAKQDVKLDLSPFMSDCDILIQRAKKGVYPREEAQGHIFSAQLCAFSRSLASTTSNLSIPGTERPSSTPTYDPDTLDKLRIQGLDHIQEARRILAENQSTNVLKNDIDIAEEALNGGVYRPVTTEELRQVYMASTGELSGTGHWYTCPNGHPFTINNCGMAMEEAPCPECGVRIGGRNHVSVEGVRHAVEIEEIAREIGGFRL
;
A
#
# COMPACT_ATOMS: atom_id res chain seq x y z
N MET A 1 38.91 -28.47 -0.80
CA MET A 1 38.77 -28.07 -2.21
C MET A 1 40.09 -27.48 -2.67
N MET A 2 40.51 -27.71 -3.91
CA MET A 2 41.76 -27.15 -4.44
C MET A 2 41.46 -26.07 -5.48
N LEU A 3 42.35 -25.09 -5.57
CA LEU A 3 42.40 -24.11 -6.64
C LEU A 3 43.03 -24.73 -7.90
N ASP A 4 42.89 -24.07 -9.04
CA ASP A 4 43.52 -24.49 -10.31
C ASP A 4 45.06 -24.58 -10.23
N CYS A 5 45.69 -23.89 -9.26
CA CYS A 5 47.12 -23.99 -8.99
C CYS A 5 47.52 -25.20 -8.13
N GLY A 6 46.57 -26.08 -7.76
CA GLY A 6 46.81 -27.30 -6.98
C GLY A 6 46.90 -27.09 -5.47
N HIS A 7 46.80 -25.86 -4.97
CA HIS A 7 46.83 -25.55 -3.54
C HIS A 7 45.44 -25.49 -2.92
N GLN A 8 45.37 -25.54 -1.58
CA GLN A 8 44.14 -25.40 -0.82
C GLN A 8 43.39 -24.11 -1.17
N CYS A 9 42.07 -24.24 -1.39
CA CYS A 9 41.19 -23.09 -1.52
C CYS A 9 41.10 -22.36 -0.17
N PRO A 10 41.39 -21.06 -0.11
CA PRO A 10 41.39 -20.30 1.15
C PRO A 10 40.00 -19.90 1.63
N SER A 11 38.96 -20.26 0.86
CA SER A 11 37.57 -19.86 1.13
C SER A 11 36.79 -20.96 1.83
N LEU A 12 35.73 -20.56 2.53
CA LEU A 12 34.81 -21.46 3.19
C LEU A 12 34.10 -22.40 2.18
N CYS A 13 33.90 -23.65 2.56
CA CYS A 13 33.15 -24.60 1.73
C CYS A 13 31.70 -24.13 1.51
N GLY A 14 31.22 -24.26 0.27
CA GLY A 14 29.92 -23.74 -0.17
C GLY A 14 29.96 -22.33 -0.77
N GLU A 15 31.05 -21.58 -0.57
CA GLU A 15 31.33 -20.35 -1.31
C GLU A 15 32.07 -20.64 -2.63
N VAL A 16 32.01 -19.68 -3.55
CA VAL A 16 32.80 -19.73 -4.78
C VAL A 16 34.28 -19.56 -4.41
N CYS A 17 35.12 -20.52 -4.80
CA CYS A 17 36.56 -20.41 -4.58
C CYS A 17 37.13 -19.22 -5.36
N PRO A 18 37.99 -18.39 -4.74
CA PRO A 18 38.64 -17.29 -5.42
C PRO A 18 39.63 -17.81 -6.46
N THR A 19 40.06 -16.94 -7.37
CA THR A 19 41.08 -17.31 -8.36
C THR A 19 42.43 -17.60 -7.71
N SER A 20 43.33 -18.27 -8.44
CA SER A 20 44.69 -18.59 -7.99
C SER A 20 45.52 -17.37 -7.56
N LYS A 21 45.11 -16.14 -7.95
CA LYS A 21 45.67 -14.87 -7.47
C LYS A 21 45.60 -14.72 -5.94
N PHE A 22 44.58 -15.29 -5.30
CA PHE A 22 44.38 -15.24 -3.85
C PHE A 22 44.90 -16.49 -3.13
N CYS A 23 45.56 -17.41 -3.83
CA CYS A 23 46.19 -18.57 -3.20
C CYS A 23 47.23 -18.10 -2.18
N GLN A 24 47.09 -18.46 -0.91
CA GLN A 24 48.02 -18.03 0.15
C GLN A 24 49.47 -18.48 -0.11
N VAL A 25 49.70 -19.50 -0.94
CA VAL A 25 51.05 -19.94 -1.36
C VAL A 25 51.54 -19.15 -2.57
N CYS A 26 50.74 -19.04 -3.63
CA CYS A 26 51.15 -18.46 -4.93
C CYS A 26 50.95 -16.95 -5.05
N ALA A 27 50.17 -16.33 -4.16
CA ALA A 27 49.84 -14.91 -4.24
C ALA A 27 51.09 -14.02 -4.10
N THR A 28 50.97 -12.79 -4.60
CA THR A 28 52.00 -11.76 -4.43
C THR A 28 52.15 -11.37 -2.96
N ASP A 29 53.31 -10.82 -2.59
CA ASP A 29 53.56 -10.35 -1.22
C ASP A 29 52.58 -9.25 -0.80
N GLU A 30 52.09 -8.44 -1.75
CA GLU A 30 51.03 -7.45 -1.53
C GLU A 30 49.74 -8.10 -1.03
N VAL A 31 49.28 -9.19 -1.68
CA VAL A 31 48.04 -9.90 -1.28
C VAL A 31 48.24 -10.64 0.05
N LYS A 32 49.43 -11.22 0.25
CA LYS A 32 49.81 -11.93 1.48
C LYS A 32 49.89 -11.03 2.71
N SER A 33 50.20 -9.76 2.51
CA SER A 33 50.35 -8.78 3.60
C SER A 33 49.08 -7.97 3.86
N VAL A 34 47.95 -8.31 3.22
CA VAL A 34 46.66 -7.69 3.52
C VAL A 34 46.24 -8.07 4.94
N CYS A 35 45.86 -7.09 5.76
CA CYS A 35 45.21 -7.33 7.05
C CYS A 35 43.80 -7.87 6.79
N VAL A 36 43.57 -9.14 7.14
CA VAL A 36 42.30 -9.84 6.86
C VAL A 36 41.53 -10.16 8.13
N ASP A 37 42.20 -10.14 9.28
CA ASP A 37 41.59 -10.31 10.58
C ASP A 37 41.58 -8.97 11.32
N PHE A 38 40.39 -8.41 11.54
CA PHE A 38 40.20 -7.14 12.25
C PHE A 38 40.08 -7.32 13.77
N LEU A 39 39.92 -8.55 14.25
CA LEU A 39 39.86 -8.85 15.69
C LEU A 39 41.27 -8.94 16.26
N GLU A 40 42.16 -9.66 15.58
CA GLU A 40 43.53 -9.88 16.01
C GLU A 40 44.57 -9.06 15.23
N MET A 41 44.13 -8.31 14.20
CA MET A 41 44.98 -7.48 13.33
C MET A 41 46.06 -8.31 12.59
N LYS A 42 45.70 -9.53 12.18
CA LYS A 42 46.60 -10.47 11.47
C LYS A 42 46.57 -10.27 9.96
N GLU A 43 47.74 -10.48 9.35
CA GLU A 43 47.90 -10.47 7.90
C GLU A 43 47.51 -11.82 7.29
N TYR A 44 47.13 -11.81 6.00
CA TYR A 44 46.66 -13.01 5.32
C TYR A 44 47.64 -14.18 5.38
N LYS A 45 48.95 -13.92 5.27
CA LYS A 45 50.00 -14.96 5.38
C LYS A 45 50.10 -15.63 6.75
N GLU A 46 49.54 -15.02 7.79
CA GLU A 46 49.62 -15.48 9.18
C GLU A 46 48.40 -16.33 9.58
N ILE A 47 47.40 -16.41 8.71
CA ILE A 47 46.16 -17.14 8.96
C ILE A 47 46.33 -18.62 8.65
N ASP A 48 45.95 -19.48 9.60
CA ASP A 48 45.78 -20.90 9.35
C ASP A 48 44.41 -21.14 8.69
N LEU A 49 44.42 -21.45 7.40
CA LEU A 49 43.20 -21.62 6.59
C LEU A 49 42.38 -22.86 6.97
N ASP A 50 42.95 -23.83 7.68
CA ASP A 50 42.21 -24.99 8.18
C ASP A 50 41.35 -24.64 9.39
N GLN A 51 41.77 -23.65 10.17
CA GLN A 51 41.03 -23.17 11.35
C GLN A 51 40.15 -21.96 11.02
N GLU A 52 40.71 -21.00 10.27
CA GLU A 52 40.12 -19.69 10.05
C GLU A 52 40.12 -19.35 8.55
N PRO A 53 39.22 -19.94 7.75
CA PRO A 53 39.13 -19.62 6.34
C PRO A 53 38.69 -18.17 6.11
N CYS A 54 38.87 -17.68 4.89
CA CYS A 54 38.50 -16.31 4.51
C CYS A 54 37.23 -16.26 3.64
N ILE A 55 36.52 -15.14 3.65
CA ILE A 55 35.43 -14.84 2.73
C ILE A 55 35.92 -13.83 1.69
N PHE A 56 35.64 -14.10 0.41
CA PHE A 56 36.09 -13.29 -0.72
C PHE A 56 34.90 -12.65 -1.45
N PRO A 57 34.52 -11.41 -1.13
CA PRO A 57 33.52 -10.66 -1.87
C PRO A 57 33.98 -10.29 -3.29
N ASP A 58 33.03 -10.01 -4.17
CA ASP A 58 33.29 -9.59 -5.56
C ASP A 58 34.18 -8.34 -5.67
N CYS A 59 34.17 -7.49 -4.65
CA CYS A 59 35.04 -6.31 -4.59
C CYS A 59 36.52 -6.63 -4.31
N GLY A 60 36.85 -7.88 -3.98
CA GLY A 60 38.22 -8.33 -3.71
C GLY A 60 38.77 -7.98 -2.33
N HIS A 61 38.05 -7.23 -1.49
CA HIS A 61 38.42 -7.00 -0.08
C HIS A 61 37.93 -8.16 0.79
N PHE A 62 38.80 -9.14 0.99
CA PHE A 62 38.51 -10.36 1.72
C PHE A 62 38.91 -10.25 3.19
N LEU A 63 38.18 -10.97 4.06
CA LEU A 63 38.39 -11.00 5.51
C LEU A 63 38.29 -12.43 6.01
N THR A 64 38.82 -12.71 7.21
CA THR A 64 38.57 -13.96 7.94
C THR A 64 37.06 -14.13 8.19
N VAL A 65 36.61 -15.39 8.34
CA VAL A 65 35.21 -15.70 8.64
C VAL A 65 34.77 -14.99 9.92
N SER A 66 35.56 -15.05 10.99
CA SER A 66 35.30 -14.37 12.26
C SER A 66 35.10 -12.85 12.11
N SER A 67 36.00 -12.18 11.38
CA SER A 67 35.91 -10.73 11.15
C SER A 67 34.67 -10.35 10.33
N MET A 68 34.37 -11.14 9.29
CA MET A 68 33.20 -10.89 8.45
C MET A 68 31.90 -11.27 9.17
N ASP A 69 31.87 -12.34 9.95
CA ASP A 69 30.72 -12.75 10.77
C ASP A 69 30.39 -11.68 11.81
N GLY A 70 31.42 -11.07 12.42
CA GLY A 70 31.28 -9.93 13.31
C GLY A 70 30.69 -8.70 12.59
N GLN A 71 31.22 -8.35 11.41
CA GLN A 71 30.69 -7.25 10.60
C GLN A 71 29.21 -7.47 10.21
N MET A 72 28.84 -8.72 9.96
CA MET A 72 27.51 -9.15 9.54
C MET A 72 26.57 -9.46 10.72
N ASP A 73 27.04 -9.29 11.96
CA ASP A 73 26.29 -9.53 13.20
C ASP A 73 25.63 -10.91 13.24
N MET A 74 26.37 -11.95 12.85
CA MET A 74 25.83 -13.31 12.70
C MET A 74 25.09 -13.83 13.93
N ALA A 75 25.58 -13.50 15.13
CA ALA A 75 24.99 -13.90 16.40
C ALA A 75 23.61 -13.27 16.69
N GLU A 76 23.27 -12.14 16.05
CA GLU A 76 21.93 -11.55 16.17
C GLU A 76 20.89 -12.29 15.29
N HIS A 77 21.36 -12.93 14.23
CA HIS A 77 20.50 -13.57 13.23
C HIS A 77 20.37 -15.08 13.40
N TYR A 78 21.39 -15.70 14.00
CA TYR A 78 21.49 -17.15 14.17
C TYR A 78 21.97 -17.52 15.56
N LYS A 79 21.47 -18.65 16.04
CA LYS A 79 22.04 -19.34 17.17
C LYS A 79 23.30 -20.03 16.67
N LEU A 80 24.44 -19.57 17.16
CA LEU A 80 25.73 -20.14 16.81
C LEU A 80 26.05 -21.29 17.77
N ASP A 81 26.70 -22.33 17.26
CA ASP A 81 27.25 -23.41 18.08
C ASP A 81 28.58 -23.00 18.75
N THR A 82 29.21 -23.94 19.46
CA THR A 82 30.49 -23.70 20.15
C THR A 82 31.67 -23.41 19.21
N THR A 83 31.51 -23.67 17.91
CA THR A 83 32.50 -23.40 16.86
C THR A 83 32.17 -22.14 16.05
N GLY A 84 31.12 -21.39 16.43
CA GLY A 84 30.67 -20.19 15.72
C GLY A 84 29.87 -20.47 14.45
N LEU A 85 29.46 -21.72 14.21
CA LEU A 85 28.65 -22.08 13.05
C LEU A 85 27.15 -21.91 13.33
N PRO A 86 26.36 -21.41 12.36
CA PRO A 86 24.91 -21.30 12.51
C PRO A 86 24.21 -22.66 12.67
N GLU A 87 23.60 -22.90 13.83
CA GLU A 87 22.80 -24.10 14.13
C GLU A 87 21.30 -23.85 13.85
N GLN A 88 20.80 -22.66 14.23
CA GLN A 88 19.38 -22.33 14.14
C GLN A 88 19.17 -20.86 13.75
N ILE A 89 18.07 -20.57 13.07
CA ILE A 89 17.63 -19.20 12.79
C ILE A 89 16.93 -18.65 14.05
N LEU A 90 17.40 -17.51 14.59
CA LEU A 90 16.81 -16.89 15.79
C LEU A 90 15.51 -16.15 15.50
N ARG A 91 15.49 -15.33 14.44
CA ARG A 91 14.34 -14.47 14.10
C ARG A 91 13.53 -15.05 12.95
N SER A 92 12.21 -15.09 13.14
CA SER A 92 11.23 -15.47 12.12
C SER A 92 11.21 -14.46 10.95
N SER A 93 10.44 -14.72 9.89
CA SER A 93 10.31 -13.86 8.70
C SER A 93 9.54 -12.55 8.94
N GLU A 94 9.60 -11.97 10.14
CA GLU A 94 8.85 -10.78 10.56
C GLU A 94 9.24 -9.52 9.75
N PRO A 95 8.27 -8.67 9.35
CA PRO A 95 8.53 -7.41 8.62
C PRO A 95 9.53 -6.50 9.34
N PHE A 96 10.43 -5.86 8.59
CA PHE A 96 11.37 -4.85 9.12
C PHE A 96 12.34 -5.35 10.22
N ALA A 97 12.55 -6.67 10.33
CA ALA A 97 13.41 -7.29 11.34
C ALA A 97 14.91 -6.99 11.19
N MET A 98 15.33 -6.39 10.06
CA MET A 98 16.69 -5.91 9.83
C MET A 98 16.77 -4.43 10.24
N GLU A 99 16.83 -4.21 11.55
CA GLU A 99 16.89 -2.93 12.26
C GLU A 99 18.09 -2.08 11.82
N ASN A 100 17.90 -0.75 11.61
CA ASN A 100 18.90 0.34 11.64
C ASN A 100 20.30 0.11 11.02
N LYS A 101 20.48 -0.97 10.30
CA LYS A 101 21.70 -1.43 9.66
C LYS A 101 21.37 -1.31 8.20
N ASP A 102 21.89 -0.26 7.58
CA ASP A 102 22.00 -0.20 6.13
C ASP A 102 22.40 -1.58 5.61
N VAL A 103 21.88 -1.95 4.43
CA VAL A 103 22.27 -3.19 3.75
C VAL A 103 23.77 -3.35 3.90
N LYS A 104 24.19 -4.35 4.67
CA LYS A 104 25.59 -4.50 5.07
C LYS A 104 26.45 -4.61 3.81
N ASN A 105 27.43 -3.72 3.74
CA ASN A 105 28.35 -3.59 2.62
C ASN A 105 29.76 -3.88 3.10
N CYS A 106 30.68 -4.15 2.17
CA CYS A 106 32.10 -4.33 2.45
C CYS A 106 32.65 -3.18 3.32
N ALA A 107 33.36 -3.52 4.41
CA ALA A 107 33.93 -2.53 5.33
C ALA A 107 34.95 -1.60 4.66
N THR A 108 35.67 -2.09 3.65
CA THR A 108 36.73 -1.33 2.99
C THR A 108 36.21 -0.40 1.90
N CYS A 109 35.34 -0.87 1.01
CA CYS A 109 34.92 -0.12 -0.18
C CYS A 109 33.42 0.16 -0.26
N ARG A 110 32.63 -0.28 0.72
CA ARG A 110 31.16 -0.21 0.71
C ARG A 110 30.50 -0.89 -0.50
N GLY A 111 31.20 -1.83 -1.13
CA GLY A 111 30.67 -2.66 -2.20
C GLY A 111 29.63 -3.68 -1.70
N PRO A 112 28.74 -4.19 -2.57
CA PRO A 112 27.66 -5.08 -2.18
C PRO A 112 28.18 -6.47 -1.75
N LEU A 113 27.60 -7.02 -0.68
CA LEU A 113 27.90 -8.39 -0.19
C LEU A 113 26.81 -9.42 -0.59
N ARG A 114 26.05 -9.14 -1.65
CA ARG A 114 24.84 -9.88 -2.04
C ARG A 114 25.08 -11.32 -2.51
N ASN A 115 26.28 -11.58 -3.02
CA ASN A 115 26.65 -12.83 -3.67
C ASN A 115 27.37 -13.81 -2.72
N ILE A 116 27.60 -13.43 -1.46
CA ILE A 116 28.13 -14.34 -0.45
C ILE A 116 26.99 -15.21 0.08
N SER A 117 27.14 -16.53 -0.04
CA SER A 117 26.07 -17.48 0.29
C SER A 117 25.77 -17.52 1.79
N ARG A 118 26.82 -17.52 2.63
CA ARG A 118 26.75 -17.51 4.10
C ARG A 118 25.89 -16.36 4.63
N TYR A 119 26.05 -15.18 4.06
CA TYR A 119 25.31 -13.98 4.46
C TYR A 119 24.08 -13.68 3.61
N GLY A 120 23.79 -14.53 2.63
CA GLY A 120 22.76 -14.29 1.63
C GLY A 120 21.40 -14.00 2.26
N ARG A 121 21.02 -14.72 3.34
CA ARG A 121 19.75 -14.47 4.07
C ARG A 121 19.72 -13.07 4.68
N ILE A 122 20.77 -12.66 5.40
CA ILE A 122 20.89 -11.37 6.07
C ILE A 122 20.77 -10.24 5.04
N VAL A 123 21.61 -10.29 3.99
CA VAL A 123 21.66 -9.23 2.97
C VAL A 123 20.37 -9.18 2.14
N ARG A 124 19.83 -10.32 1.69
CA ARG A 124 18.59 -10.37 0.89
C ARG A 124 17.38 -9.93 1.71
N ARG A 125 17.34 -10.26 3.00
CA ARG A 125 16.29 -9.78 3.92
C ARG A 125 16.33 -8.26 4.05
N ALA A 126 17.50 -7.69 4.32
CA ALA A 126 17.66 -6.24 4.43
C ALA A 126 17.24 -5.54 3.13
N ILE A 127 17.56 -6.11 1.96
CA ILE A 127 17.12 -5.58 0.67
C ILE A 127 15.59 -5.61 0.52
N LEU A 128 14.92 -6.67 0.98
CA LEU A 128 13.46 -6.77 0.92
C LEU A 128 12.78 -5.77 1.85
N ASP A 129 13.32 -5.57 3.05
CA ASP A 129 12.81 -4.58 3.99
C ASP A 129 12.99 -3.15 3.41
N GLU A 130 14.16 -2.84 2.85
CA GLU A 130 14.41 -1.56 2.17
C GLU A 130 13.52 -1.34 0.94
N ALA A 131 13.30 -2.39 0.14
CA ALA A 131 12.36 -2.32 -0.99
C ALA A 131 10.92 -2.05 -0.51
N THR A 132 10.53 -2.62 0.64
CA THR A 132 9.20 -2.43 1.23
C THR A 132 9.03 -1.01 1.78
N LYS A 133 10.03 -0.47 2.49
CA LYS A 133 10.02 0.94 2.94
C LYS A 133 9.90 1.90 1.75
N LYS A 134 10.70 1.68 0.69
CA LYS A 134 10.63 2.48 -0.55
C LYS A 134 9.27 2.38 -1.22
N PHE A 135 8.69 1.18 -1.26
CA PHE A 135 7.36 0.97 -1.81
C PHE A 135 6.29 1.73 -1.02
N ILE A 136 6.31 1.67 0.32
CA ILE A 136 5.35 2.39 1.18
C ILE A 136 5.46 3.91 0.96
N SER A 137 6.68 4.45 1.03
CA SER A 137 6.94 5.87 0.85
C SER A 137 6.52 6.36 -0.54
N TRP A 138 6.87 5.62 -1.60
CA TRP A 138 6.43 5.90 -2.96
C TRP A 138 4.91 5.82 -3.09
N SER A 139 4.28 4.75 -2.60
CA SER A 139 2.83 4.51 -2.70
C SER A 139 2.04 5.63 -2.03
N ASN A 140 2.48 6.08 -0.85
CA ASN A 140 1.84 7.18 -0.13
C ASN A 140 2.02 8.52 -0.87
N SER A 141 3.24 8.81 -1.34
CA SER A 141 3.54 10.05 -2.09
C SER A 141 2.72 10.16 -3.37
N GLU A 142 2.66 9.09 -4.16
CA GLU A 142 1.84 9.04 -5.38
C GLU A 142 0.35 9.18 -5.09
N TYR A 143 -0.15 8.56 -4.01
CA TYR A 143 -1.53 8.75 -3.59
C TYR A 143 -1.84 10.22 -3.31
N HIS A 144 -1.02 10.90 -2.53
CA HIS A 144 -1.24 12.32 -2.21
C HIS A 144 -1.21 13.21 -3.47
N LEU A 145 -0.29 12.95 -4.40
CA LEU A 145 -0.24 13.67 -5.68
C LEU A 145 -1.52 13.48 -6.48
N LEU A 146 -2.01 12.24 -6.59
CA LEU A 146 -3.26 11.95 -7.29
C LEU A 146 -4.47 12.51 -6.53
N ALA A 147 -4.52 12.40 -5.21
CA ALA A 147 -5.61 12.92 -4.40
C ALA A 147 -5.74 14.46 -4.53
N ALA A 148 -4.61 15.18 -4.49
CA ALA A 148 -4.57 16.63 -4.69
C ALA A 148 -5.05 17.02 -6.10
N LYS A 149 -4.62 16.29 -7.14
CA LYS A 149 -5.14 16.50 -8.50
C LYS A 149 -6.66 16.29 -8.57
N LEU A 150 -7.22 15.33 -7.82
CA LEU A 150 -8.66 15.03 -7.87
C LEU A 150 -9.47 16.18 -7.27
N VAL A 151 -8.94 16.81 -6.22
CA VAL A 151 -9.51 18.01 -5.63
C VAL A 151 -9.56 19.13 -6.67
N THR A 152 -8.46 19.38 -7.38
CA THR A 152 -8.42 20.39 -8.44
C THR A 152 -9.43 20.09 -9.55
N GLU A 153 -9.55 18.83 -9.96
CA GLU A 153 -10.56 18.41 -10.94
C GLU A 153 -12.00 18.61 -10.46
N GLN A 154 -12.27 18.35 -9.18
CA GLN A 154 -13.57 18.62 -8.55
C GLN A 154 -13.90 20.12 -8.56
N GLU A 155 -12.94 20.99 -8.26
CA GLU A 155 -13.10 22.46 -8.32
C GLU A 155 -13.36 22.93 -9.75
N ASN A 156 -12.58 22.44 -10.70
CA ASN A 156 -12.75 22.75 -12.12
C ASN A 156 -14.16 22.37 -12.58
N LEU A 157 -14.62 21.16 -12.23
CA LEU A 157 -15.95 20.67 -12.61
C LEU A 157 -17.07 21.51 -11.98
N ALA A 158 -16.92 21.90 -10.71
CA ALA A 158 -17.87 22.75 -10.01
C ALA A 158 -17.95 24.17 -10.59
N ALA A 159 -16.83 24.72 -11.08
CA ALA A 159 -16.76 26.03 -11.71
C ALA A 159 -17.31 26.07 -13.15
N MET A 160 -17.37 24.92 -13.83
CA MET A 160 -17.89 24.86 -15.19
C MET A 160 -19.41 25.11 -15.24
N GLN A 161 -19.84 25.92 -16.20
CA GLN A 161 -21.26 26.17 -16.45
C GLN A 161 -22.00 24.86 -16.80
N PRO A 162 -23.29 24.73 -16.42
CA PRO A 162 -24.09 23.55 -16.76
C PRO A 162 -24.10 23.31 -18.27
N THR A 163 -23.77 22.09 -18.67
CA THR A 163 -23.76 21.65 -20.07
C THR A 163 -25.02 20.82 -20.34
N ALA A 164 -25.72 21.08 -21.44
CA ALA A 164 -26.86 20.26 -21.85
C ALA A 164 -26.40 18.86 -22.24
N ILE A 165 -27.08 17.83 -21.75
CA ILE A 165 -26.82 16.45 -22.13
C ILE A 165 -27.45 16.22 -23.51
N ARG A 166 -26.63 15.82 -24.48
CA ARG A 166 -27.06 15.60 -25.87
C ARG A 166 -26.72 14.18 -26.29
N ASP A 167 -27.66 13.50 -26.93
CA ASP A 167 -27.36 12.19 -27.49
C ASP A 167 -26.49 12.34 -28.77
N PRO A 168 -25.27 11.78 -28.81
CA PRO A 168 -24.39 11.87 -29.97
C PRO A 168 -24.95 11.18 -31.23
N LYS A 169 -26.03 10.39 -31.10
CA LYS A 169 -26.66 9.65 -32.21
C LYS A 169 -27.98 10.22 -32.70
N SER A 170 -28.38 11.44 -32.30
CA SER A 170 -29.70 11.98 -32.62
C SER A 170 -29.95 12.19 -34.12
N GLY A 171 -30.45 11.15 -34.79
CA GLY A 171 -31.72 11.19 -35.51
C GLY A 171 -32.74 10.37 -34.71
N ALA A 172 -33.60 11.06 -33.95
CA ALA A 172 -34.72 10.55 -33.13
C ALA A 172 -34.40 9.50 -32.03
N ALA A 173 -34.48 9.96 -30.76
CA ALA A 173 -34.52 9.20 -29.51
C ALA A 173 -33.35 8.22 -29.28
N GLY A 174 -32.18 8.76 -28.92
CA GLY A 174 -31.07 7.92 -28.48
C GLY A 174 -31.21 7.50 -27.02
N ASN A 175 -31.33 6.19 -26.82
CA ASN A 175 -31.27 5.54 -25.54
C ASN A 175 -29.83 5.35 -25.05
N LEU A 176 -29.47 5.96 -23.92
CA LEU A 176 -28.26 5.68 -23.16
C LEU A 176 -28.44 4.37 -22.38
N THR A 177 -28.17 3.21 -23.00
CA THR A 177 -28.13 1.92 -22.30
C THR A 177 -26.69 1.44 -22.14
N ILE A 178 -26.23 1.38 -20.89
CA ILE A 178 -24.86 1.00 -20.56
C ILE A 178 -24.87 -0.14 -19.54
N GLY A 179 -24.23 -1.26 -19.90
CA GLY A 179 -23.90 -2.35 -19.00
C GLY A 179 -22.42 -2.74 -19.10
N GLY A 180 -21.90 -3.37 -18.05
CA GLY A 180 -20.52 -3.88 -17.99
C GLY A 180 -19.59 -3.05 -17.10
N LEU A 181 -18.27 -3.16 -17.32
CA LEU A 181 -17.23 -2.57 -16.45
C LEU A 181 -17.40 -1.05 -16.23
N ARG A 182 -17.12 -0.56 -15.01
CA ARG A 182 -17.19 0.87 -14.62
C ARG A 182 -16.57 1.82 -15.65
N GLN A 183 -15.37 1.48 -16.13
CA GLN A 183 -14.64 2.29 -17.12
C GLN A 183 -15.41 2.47 -18.43
N ARG A 184 -16.09 1.42 -18.91
CA ARG A 184 -16.91 1.51 -20.13
C ARG A 184 -18.08 2.44 -19.89
N GLN A 185 -18.69 2.37 -18.72
CA GLN A 185 -19.85 3.20 -18.38
C GLN A 185 -19.50 4.68 -18.36
N LEU A 186 -18.45 5.04 -17.63
CA LEU A 186 -17.99 6.43 -17.54
C LEU A 186 -17.48 6.96 -18.87
N HIS A 187 -16.82 6.11 -19.68
CA HIS A 187 -16.41 6.51 -21.02
C HIS A 187 -17.61 6.76 -21.95
N CYS A 188 -18.70 6.00 -21.80
CA CYS A 188 -19.91 6.26 -22.56
C CYS A 188 -20.56 7.58 -22.15
N LEU A 189 -20.57 7.96 -20.86
CA LEU A 189 -21.07 9.26 -20.41
C LEU A 189 -20.37 10.45 -21.09
N ARG A 190 -19.06 10.32 -21.37
CA ARG A 190 -18.29 11.29 -22.17
C ARG A 190 -18.96 11.63 -23.50
N GLY A 191 -19.52 10.63 -24.17
CA GLY A 191 -20.17 10.82 -25.47
C GLY A 191 -21.40 11.73 -25.42
N TYR A 192 -22.01 11.90 -24.24
CA TYR A 192 -23.24 12.67 -24.06
C TYR A 192 -23.02 14.09 -23.53
N ILE A 193 -21.81 14.40 -23.03
CA ILE A 193 -21.50 15.67 -22.33
C ILE A 193 -20.17 16.28 -22.80
N ASP A 194 -20.01 16.37 -24.13
CA ASP A 194 -18.85 16.96 -24.83
C ASP A 194 -17.50 16.65 -24.14
N LYS A 195 -16.66 17.66 -23.88
CA LYS A 195 -15.33 17.49 -23.27
C LYS A 195 -15.33 17.67 -21.75
N ARG A 196 -16.51 17.77 -21.11
CA ARG A 196 -16.64 18.10 -19.68
C ARG A 196 -15.88 17.11 -18.78
N TYR A 197 -15.86 15.83 -19.16
CA TYR A 197 -15.22 14.77 -18.39
C TYR A 197 -13.84 14.36 -18.91
N ASP A 198 -13.28 15.02 -19.93
CA ASP A 198 -12.02 14.60 -20.57
C ASP A 198 -10.85 14.59 -19.59
N SER A 199 -10.70 15.65 -18.79
CA SER A 199 -9.62 15.76 -17.80
C SER A 199 -9.75 14.72 -16.69
N ILE A 200 -10.95 14.56 -16.13
CA ILE A 200 -11.23 13.57 -15.08
C ILE A 200 -11.05 12.14 -15.59
N LEU A 201 -11.47 11.83 -16.82
CA LEU A 201 -11.26 10.50 -17.41
C LEU A 201 -9.78 10.22 -17.71
N LYS A 202 -8.99 11.25 -18.07
CA LYS A 202 -7.53 11.13 -18.16
C LYS A 202 -6.94 10.84 -16.79
N MET A 203 -7.35 11.58 -15.77
CA MET A 203 -6.93 11.37 -14.39
C MET A 203 -7.30 9.97 -13.88
N ARG A 204 -8.51 9.48 -14.17
CA ARG A 204 -8.95 8.12 -13.83
C ARG A 204 -8.01 7.05 -14.39
N LYS A 205 -7.45 7.26 -15.59
CA LYS A 205 -6.44 6.35 -16.17
C LYS A 205 -5.14 6.37 -15.37
N GLU A 206 -4.70 7.55 -14.91
CA GLU A 206 -3.54 7.67 -14.00
C GLU A 206 -3.79 6.92 -12.70
N ILE A 207 -4.96 7.09 -12.07
CA ILE A 207 -5.36 6.36 -10.86
C ILE A 207 -5.41 4.85 -11.12
N THR A 208 -5.92 4.42 -12.28
CA THR A 208 -5.98 2.98 -12.64
C THR A 208 -4.57 2.39 -12.78
N SER A 209 -3.63 3.13 -13.36
CA SER A 209 -2.22 2.73 -13.46
C SER A 209 -1.57 2.63 -12.08
N TYR A 210 -1.81 3.60 -11.20
CA TYR A 210 -1.38 3.56 -9.80
C TYR A 210 -1.97 2.34 -9.06
N THR A 211 -3.28 2.11 -9.21
CA THR A 211 -3.98 0.96 -8.61
C THR A 211 -3.35 -0.37 -9.02
N ALA A 212 -2.91 -0.51 -10.27
CA ALA A 212 -2.24 -1.71 -10.74
C ALA A 212 -0.88 -1.94 -10.05
N LYS A 213 -0.15 -0.87 -9.73
CA LYS A 213 1.19 -0.93 -9.11
C LYS A 213 1.18 -1.17 -7.61
N VAL A 214 0.06 -0.91 -6.92
CA VAL A 214 -0.05 -1.07 -5.46
C VAL A 214 -0.74 -2.37 -5.02
N ARG A 215 -1.11 -3.23 -5.98
CA ARG A 215 -1.76 -4.52 -5.70
C ARG A 215 -0.86 -5.43 -4.87
N LYS A 216 -1.44 -6.40 -4.16
CA LYS A 216 -0.72 -7.39 -3.35
C LYS A 216 0.38 -8.07 -4.16
N GLU A 217 0.09 -8.43 -5.40
CA GLU A 217 1.00 -9.15 -6.31
C GLU A 217 2.24 -8.33 -6.70
N GLU A 218 2.16 -7.00 -6.65
CA GLU A 218 3.27 -6.11 -7.01
C GLU A 218 4.18 -5.79 -5.81
N GLN A 219 3.79 -6.18 -4.59
CA GLN A 219 4.55 -5.88 -3.38
C GLN A 219 5.81 -6.75 -3.27
N PRO A 220 6.93 -6.24 -2.71
CA PRO A 220 8.22 -6.92 -2.74
C PRO A 220 8.21 -8.36 -2.23
N PHE A 221 7.58 -8.62 -1.08
CA PHE A 221 7.49 -9.96 -0.49
C PHE A 221 6.65 -10.92 -1.32
N GLN A 222 5.50 -10.48 -1.82
CA GLN A 222 4.64 -11.31 -2.66
C GLN A 222 5.34 -11.66 -3.98
N ARG A 223 6.03 -10.71 -4.61
CA ARG A 223 6.81 -10.96 -5.84
C ARG A 223 7.89 -12.02 -5.62
N VAL A 224 8.62 -11.95 -4.51
CA VAL A 224 9.61 -12.98 -4.18
C VAL A 224 8.93 -14.33 -3.93
N ALA A 225 7.81 -14.36 -3.20
CA ALA A 225 7.05 -15.58 -2.98
C ALA A 225 6.58 -16.23 -4.29
N ASP A 226 6.10 -15.43 -5.24
CA ASP A 226 5.65 -15.90 -6.55
C ASP A 226 6.82 -16.43 -7.39
N LEU A 227 7.97 -15.75 -7.37
CA LEU A 227 9.19 -16.22 -8.03
C LEU A 227 9.70 -17.55 -7.44
N VAL A 228 9.69 -17.68 -6.12
CA VAL A 228 10.08 -18.93 -5.44
C VAL A 228 9.10 -20.05 -5.79
N ARG A 229 7.78 -19.78 -5.75
CA ARG A 229 6.75 -20.76 -6.14
C ARG A 229 6.97 -21.24 -7.56
N HIS A 230 7.20 -20.31 -8.50
CA HIS A 230 7.49 -20.65 -9.88
C HIS A 230 8.76 -21.50 -10.02
N ALA A 231 9.85 -21.11 -9.36
CA ALA A 231 11.11 -21.86 -9.39
C ALA A 231 10.99 -23.27 -8.77
N ASN A 232 10.17 -23.44 -7.75
CA ASN A 232 9.93 -24.73 -7.10
C ASN A 232 9.12 -25.68 -7.98
N LEU A 233 8.13 -25.15 -8.71
CA LEU A 233 7.36 -25.91 -9.70
C LEU A 233 8.26 -26.44 -10.83
N HIS A 234 9.26 -25.67 -11.28
CA HIS A 234 10.18 -26.10 -12.35
C HIS A 234 11.23 -27.12 -11.90
N HIS A 235 11.58 -27.16 -10.62
CA HIS A 235 12.62 -28.05 -10.10
C HIS A 235 12.10 -29.22 -9.26
N ASP A 236 10.78 -29.46 -9.28
CA ASP A 236 10.09 -30.49 -8.48
C ASP A 236 10.46 -30.43 -6.99
N ARG A 237 10.51 -29.20 -6.44
CA ARG A 237 10.83 -28.95 -5.03
C ARG A 237 9.57 -28.58 -4.27
N GLN A 238 9.41 -29.12 -3.06
CA GLN A 238 8.28 -28.79 -2.18
C GLN A 238 8.56 -27.65 -1.19
N ASN A 239 9.66 -26.92 -1.37
CA ASN A 239 9.98 -25.81 -0.47
C ASN A 239 8.92 -24.69 -0.63
N GLU A 240 8.55 -24.03 0.45
CA GLU A 240 7.61 -22.90 0.41
C GLU A 240 8.29 -21.66 1.00
N PHE A 241 8.25 -20.54 0.27
CA PHE A 241 8.66 -19.26 0.84
C PHE A 241 7.52 -18.73 1.72
N ARG A 242 7.63 -18.98 3.02
CA ARG A 242 6.69 -18.48 4.02
C ARG A 242 7.18 -17.17 4.61
N TYR A 243 6.30 -16.19 4.60
CA TYR A 243 6.49 -14.89 5.23
C TYR A 243 5.18 -14.48 5.91
N ASP A 244 5.28 -13.60 6.90
CA ASP A 244 4.08 -13.10 7.58
C ASP A 244 3.25 -12.24 6.62
N GLU A 245 1.97 -12.56 6.44
CA GLU A 245 1.07 -11.76 5.58
C GLU A 245 0.89 -10.33 6.11
N SER A 246 1.17 -10.07 7.39
CA SER A 246 1.16 -8.71 7.97
C SER A 246 2.16 -7.76 7.28
N VAL A 247 3.18 -8.32 6.61
CA VAL A 247 4.16 -7.56 5.80
C VAL A 247 3.48 -6.90 4.59
N ILE A 248 2.39 -7.49 4.08
CA ILE A 248 1.66 -6.97 2.93
C ILE A 248 0.90 -5.71 3.33
N GLN A 249 1.28 -4.61 2.70
CA GLN A 249 0.74 -3.29 2.95
C GLN A 249 -0.62 -3.14 2.26
N ALA A 250 -1.70 -3.41 3.00
CA ALA A 250 -3.06 -3.29 2.49
C ALA A 250 -3.46 -1.83 2.19
N LYS A 251 -2.87 -0.86 2.91
CA LYS A 251 -3.23 0.57 2.84
C LYS A 251 -3.17 1.14 1.42
N GLY A 252 -2.06 0.93 0.70
CA GLY A 252 -1.90 1.49 -0.65
C GLY A 252 -2.99 1.01 -1.62
N SER A 253 -3.36 -0.27 -1.55
CA SER A 253 -4.47 -0.83 -2.32
C SER A 253 -5.82 -0.23 -1.93
N LEU A 254 -6.10 -0.04 -0.63
CA LEU A 254 -7.33 0.58 -0.14
C LEU A 254 -7.46 2.04 -0.58
N LEU A 255 -6.40 2.82 -0.43
CA LEU A 255 -6.33 4.21 -0.86
C LEU A 255 -6.54 4.36 -2.37
N ALA A 256 -5.93 3.47 -3.17
CA ALA A 256 -6.14 3.45 -4.62
C ALA A 256 -7.59 3.14 -5.01
N SER A 257 -8.19 2.11 -4.39
CA SER A 257 -9.60 1.73 -4.60
C SER A 257 -10.55 2.88 -4.21
N THR A 258 -10.30 3.52 -3.08
CA THR A 258 -11.05 4.67 -2.58
C THR A 258 -10.95 5.84 -3.56
N LEU A 259 -9.75 6.19 -4.00
CA LEU A 259 -9.54 7.29 -4.93
C LEU A 259 -10.22 7.04 -6.29
N LEU A 260 -10.18 5.80 -6.77
CA LEU A 260 -10.84 5.40 -8.00
C LEU A 260 -12.37 5.47 -7.87
N LEU A 261 -12.95 5.01 -6.76
CA LEU A 261 -14.39 5.13 -6.48
C LEU A 261 -14.82 6.59 -6.31
N LYS A 262 -14.02 7.41 -5.62
CA LYS A 262 -14.29 8.85 -5.48
C LYS A 262 -14.30 9.56 -6.83
N CYS A 263 -13.36 9.24 -7.72
CA CYS A 263 -13.34 9.76 -9.09
C CYS A 263 -14.59 9.36 -9.88
N ASP A 264 -15.05 8.12 -9.72
CA ASP A 264 -16.22 7.60 -10.41
C ASP A 264 -17.51 8.25 -9.91
N VAL A 265 -17.68 8.34 -8.58
CA VAL A 265 -18.78 9.03 -7.92
C VAL A 265 -18.82 10.51 -8.29
N LEU A 266 -17.67 11.17 -8.42
CA LEU A 266 -17.59 12.56 -8.85
C LEU A 266 -18.22 12.75 -10.24
N ILE A 267 -17.84 11.91 -11.21
CA ILE A 267 -18.44 11.96 -12.57
C ILE A 267 -19.94 11.67 -12.50
N LEU A 268 -20.35 10.61 -11.80
CA LEU A 268 -21.76 10.24 -11.68
C LEU A 268 -22.57 11.36 -11.04
N SER A 269 -22.07 11.95 -9.96
CA SER A 269 -22.76 13.02 -9.24
C SER A 269 -23.04 14.24 -10.11
N ASP A 270 -22.03 14.67 -10.89
CA ASP A 270 -22.20 15.79 -11.81
C ASP A 270 -23.12 15.43 -12.97
N PHE A 271 -23.02 14.20 -13.50
CA PHE A 271 -23.93 13.71 -14.53
C PHE A 271 -25.39 13.74 -14.06
N PHE A 272 -25.67 13.19 -12.87
CA PHE A 272 -27.02 13.18 -12.29
C PHE A 272 -27.52 14.58 -11.96
N ARG A 273 -26.64 15.48 -11.53
CA ARG A 273 -26.99 16.90 -11.33
C ARG A 273 -27.43 17.55 -12.65
N LEU A 274 -26.71 17.33 -13.75
CA LEU A 274 -27.08 17.86 -15.07
C LEU A 274 -28.34 17.18 -15.62
N PHE A 275 -28.50 15.89 -15.38
CA PHE A 275 -29.64 15.10 -15.83
C PHE A 275 -30.95 15.50 -15.13
N LEU A 276 -30.86 15.88 -13.85
CA LEU A 276 -31.99 16.37 -13.07
C LEU A 276 -32.31 17.86 -13.33
N ASP A 277 -31.40 18.61 -13.96
CA ASP A 277 -31.63 20.00 -14.35
C ASP A 277 -32.59 20.09 -15.55
N LYS A 278 -33.42 21.14 -15.59
CA LYS A 278 -34.50 21.34 -16.57
C LYS A 278 -34.00 21.65 -17.99
N LYS A 279 -32.68 21.69 -18.22
CA LYS A 279 -32.01 22.03 -19.49
C LYS A 279 -31.49 20.81 -20.27
N SER A 280 -31.78 19.58 -19.82
CA SER A 280 -31.42 18.36 -20.54
C SER A 280 -32.32 18.15 -21.76
N ASP A 281 -31.73 17.97 -22.94
CA ASP A 281 -32.44 17.57 -24.17
C ASP A 281 -32.75 16.05 -24.18
N LEU A 282 -32.07 15.27 -23.33
CA LEU A 282 -32.40 13.86 -23.13
C LEU A 282 -33.71 13.73 -22.37
N ALA A 283 -34.65 12.98 -22.96
CA ALA A 283 -35.81 12.53 -22.22
C ALA A 283 -35.36 11.57 -21.12
N LYS A 284 -35.93 11.79 -19.94
CA LYS A 284 -35.73 11.02 -18.71
C LYS A 284 -35.81 9.49 -18.88
N GLN A 285 -36.55 9.01 -19.88
CA GLN A 285 -36.81 7.60 -20.18
C GLN A 285 -35.69 6.91 -20.96
N ASP A 286 -34.70 7.67 -21.44
CA ASP A 286 -33.65 7.17 -22.33
C ASP A 286 -32.39 6.71 -21.60
N VAL A 287 -32.26 6.94 -20.29
CA VAL A 287 -31.05 6.61 -19.53
C VAL A 287 -31.19 5.33 -18.72
N LYS A 288 -30.31 4.37 -18.97
CA LYS A 288 -30.13 3.11 -18.24
C LYS A 288 -28.64 2.91 -17.95
N LEU A 289 -28.25 3.17 -16.69
CA LEU A 289 -26.91 2.93 -16.17
C LEU A 289 -26.94 1.73 -15.23
N ASP A 290 -25.99 0.82 -15.36
CA ASP A 290 -25.82 -0.31 -14.45
C ASP A 290 -24.88 0.08 -13.30
N LEU A 291 -25.43 0.46 -12.15
CA LEU A 291 -24.64 0.86 -10.99
C LEU A 291 -24.11 -0.33 -10.16
N SER A 292 -24.51 -1.57 -10.49
CA SER A 292 -24.14 -2.79 -9.74
C SER A 292 -22.62 -3.03 -9.64
N PRO A 293 -21.81 -2.81 -10.71
CA PRO A 293 -20.35 -2.94 -10.62
C PRO A 293 -19.69 -1.92 -9.69
N PHE A 294 -20.30 -0.73 -9.52
CA PHE A 294 -19.81 0.28 -8.59
C PHE A 294 -20.12 -0.11 -7.15
N MET A 295 -21.33 -0.63 -6.90
CA MET A 295 -21.73 -1.15 -5.59
C MET A 295 -20.83 -2.31 -5.15
N SER A 296 -20.58 -3.28 -6.05
CA SER A 296 -19.71 -4.42 -5.76
C SER A 296 -18.29 -3.99 -5.37
N ASP A 297 -17.73 -3.00 -6.05
CA ASP A 297 -16.39 -2.47 -5.69
C ASP A 297 -16.41 -1.70 -4.36
N CYS A 298 -17.52 -1.06 -3.98
CA CYS A 298 -17.69 -0.45 -2.65
C CYS A 298 -17.75 -1.53 -1.56
N ASP A 299 -18.48 -2.63 -1.79
CA ASP A 299 -18.53 -3.75 -0.85
C ASP A 299 -17.15 -4.38 -0.65
N ILE A 300 -16.39 -4.58 -1.74
CA ILE A 300 -15.00 -5.08 -1.66
C ILE A 300 -14.13 -4.11 -0.85
N LEU A 301 -14.27 -2.80 -1.05
CA LEU A 301 -13.54 -1.80 -0.28
C LEU A 301 -13.89 -1.88 1.22
N ILE A 302 -15.17 -1.90 1.57
CA ILE A 302 -15.67 -1.99 2.96
C ILE A 302 -15.10 -3.24 3.64
N GLN A 303 -15.24 -4.42 3.02
CA GLN A 303 -14.78 -5.67 3.61
C GLN A 303 -13.26 -5.69 3.83
N ARG A 304 -12.48 -5.16 2.87
CA ARG A 304 -11.02 -5.09 3.01
C ARG A 304 -10.59 -4.06 4.06
N ALA A 305 -11.25 -2.91 4.10
CA ALA A 305 -10.97 -1.86 5.09
C ALA A 305 -11.28 -2.35 6.50
N LYS A 306 -12.43 -3.00 6.70
CA LYS A 306 -12.83 -3.62 7.97
C LYS A 306 -11.84 -4.69 8.42
N LYS A 307 -11.43 -5.59 7.52
CA LYS A 307 -10.43 -6.64 7.81
C LYS A 307 -9.08 -6.04 8.21
N GLY A 308 -8.66 -4.94 7.59
CA GLY A 308 -7.40 -4.25 7.89
C GLY A 308 -7.48 -3.19 8.99
N VAL A 309 -8.64 -3.02 9.62
CA VAL A 309 -8.92 -1.97 10.60
C VAL A 309 -8.57 -0.58 10.07
N TYR A 310 -9.18 -0.20 8.94
CA TYR A 310 -9.05 1.13 8.30
C TYR A 310 -10.40 1.87 8.32
N PRO A 311 -10.77 2.51 9.46
CA PRO A 311 -12.11 3.07 9.65
C PRO A 311 -12.47 4.17 8.64
N ARG A 312 -11.49 4.97 8.22
CA ARG A 312 -11.71 6.06 7.26
C ARG A 312 -12.13 5.52 5.90
N GLU A 313 -11.39 4.56 5.37
CA GLU A 313 -11.67 3.92 4.09
C GLU A 313 -12.97 3.08 4.15
N GLU A 314 -13.26 2.46 5.30
CA GLU A 314 -14.53 1.77 5.54
C GLU A 314 -15.72 2.74 5.48
N ALA A 315 -15.65 3.86 6.19
CA ALA A 315 -16.68 4.91 6.17
C ALA A 315 -16.85 5.51 4.76
N GLN A 316 -15.77 5.75 4.03
CA GLN A 316 -15.85 6.23 2.64
C GLN A 316 -16.53 5.22 1.72
N GLY A 317 -16.25 3.92 1.87
CA GLY A 317 -16.96 2.87 1.15
C GLY A 317 -18.47 2.92 1.39
N HIS A 318 -18.90 3.08 2.65
CA HIS A 318 -20.32 3.24 3.00
C HIS A 318 -20.94 4.50 2.39
N ILE A 319 -20.24 5.63 2.43
CA ILE A 319 -20.69 6.89 1.82
C ILE A 319 -20.89 6.71 0.31
N PHE A 320 -19.94 6.08 -0.39
CA PHE A 320 -20.06 5.83 -1.84
C PHE A 320 -21.26 4.92 -2.14
N SER A 321 -21.47 3.86 -1.37
CA SER A 321 -22.65 2.99 -1.53
C SER A 321 -23.96 3.76 -1.33
N ALA A 322 -24.05 4.61 -0.29
CA ALA A 322 -25.22 5.45 -0.04
C ALA A 322 -25.51 6.42 -1.20
N GLN A 323 -24.46 7.04 -1.76
CA GLN A 323 -24.57 7.94 -2.92
C GLN A 323 -25.04 7.18 -4.17
N LEU A 324 -24.49 5.99 -4.43
CA LEU A 324 -24.92 5.14 -5.54
C LEU A 324 -26.37 4.66 -5.37
N CYS A 325 -26.85 4.46 -4.14
CA CYS A 325 -28.25 4.16 -3.85
C CYS A 325 -29.14 5.36 -4.20
N ALA A 326 -28.71 6.59 -3.86
CA ALA A 326 -29.42 7.81 -4.25
C ALA A 326 -29.47 7.99 -5.77
N PHE A 327 -28.37 7.72 -6.48
CA PHE A 327 -28.33 7.75 -7.94
C PHE A 327 -29.25 6.69 -8.56
N SER A 328 -29.25 5.47 -8.03
CA SER A 328 -30.16 4.40 -8.46
C SER A 328 -31.63 4.78 -8.27
N ARG A 329 -31.96 5.41 -7.14
CA ARG A 329 -33.31 5.93 -6.86
C ARG A 329 -33.72 7.02 -7.85
N SER A 330 -32.81 7.96 -8.13
CA SER A 330 -33.05 9.01 -9.12
C SER A 330 -33.31 8.44 -10.52
N LEU A 331 -32.65 7.35 -10.88
CA LEU A 331 -32.88 6.68 -12.17
C LEU A 331 -34.24 5.96 -12.19
N ALA A 332 -34.59 5.26 -11.11
CA ALA A 332 -35.83 4.50 -10.99
C ALA A 332 -37.10 5.35 -10.78
N SER A 333 -37.01 6.52 -10.12
CA SER A 333 -38.12 7.47 -10.00
C SER A 333 -38.46 8.17 -11.31
N THR A 334 -37.56 8.10 -12.28
CA THR A 334 -37.61 8.85 -13.52
C THR A 334 -38.37 8.08 -14.62
N THR A 335 -38.41 6.75 -14.53
CA THR A 335 -39.17 5.84 -15.39
C THR A 335 -40.68 5.80 -15.09
N SER A 336 -41.15 6.36 -13.96
CA SER A 336 -42.56 6.26 -13.50
C SER A 336 -43.51 7.38 -13.96
N ASN A 337 -43.03 8.48 -14.56
CA ASN A 337 -43.89 9.58 -15.03
C ASN A 337 -44.59 9.31 -16.39
N LEU A 338 -44.80 8.05 -16.72
CA LEU A 338 -45.62 7.63 -17.87
C LEU A 338 -47.08 7.54 -17.45
N SER A 339 -47.82 8.63 -17.67
CA SER A 339 -49.26 8.58 -17.93
C SER A 339 -49.54 9.53 -19.08
N ILE A 340 -49.65 8.96 -20.28
CA ILE A 340 -50.12 9.68 -21.47
C ILE A 340 -51.63 9.91 -21.29
N PRO A 341 -52.16 11.13 -21.42
CA PRO A 341 -53.61 11.34 -21.45
C PRO A 341 -54.15 10.82 -22.79
N GLY A 342 -55.00 9.78 -22.77
CA GLY A 342 -55.88 9.47 -23.89
C GLY A 342 -55.87 8.05 -24.46
N THR A 343 -55.54 7.00 -23.69
CA THR A 343 -55.78 5.62 -24.17
C THR A 343 -56.45 4.77 -23.11
N GLU A 344 -57.66 4.30 -23.42
CA GLU A 344 -58.47 3.45 -22.54
C GLU A 344 -57.91 2.01 -22.48
N ARG A 345 -57.55 1.59 -21.25
CA ARG A 345 -57.38 0.25 -20.62
C ARG A 345 -57.15 -1.00 -21.51
N PRO A 346 -56.26 -1.91 -21.07
CA PRO A 346 -56.66 -2.92 -20.07
C PRO A 346 -55.89 -2.79 -18.76
N SER A 347 -56.55 -3.17 -17.67
CA SER A 347 -56.05 -3.18 -16.30
C SER A 347 -54.83 -4.09 -16.11
N SER A 348 -53.64 -3.53 -16.29
CA SER A 348 -52.41 -3.97 -15.63
C SER A 348 -51.51 -2.74 -15.54
N THR A 349 -51.55 -2.11 -14.38
CA THR A 349 -50.63 -1.04 -13.97
C THR A 349 -49.18 -1.49 -14.20
N PRO A 350 -48.35 -0.80 -15.01
CA PRO A 350 -46.91 -0.93 -14.91
C PRO A 350 -46.44 0.01 -13.79
N THR A 351 -46.89 -0.26 -12.57
CA THR A 351 -46.27 0.28 -11.35
C THR A 351 -45.04 -0.57 -11.09
N TYR A 352 -43.83 -0.03 -11.28
CA TYR A 352 -42.70 -0.60 -10.57
C TYR A 352 -42.98 -0.50 -9.07
N ASP A 353 -42.65 -1.57 -8.37
CA ASP A 353 -42.99 -1.79 -6.97
C ASP A 353 -42.45 -0.65 -6.09
N PRO A 354 -43.30 0.11 -5.36
CA PRO A 354 -42.86 1.05 -4.33
C PRO A 354 -41.82 0.44 -3.39
N ASP A 355 -41.91 -0.87 -3.18
CA ASP A 355 -40.96 -1.70 -2.46
C ASP A 355 -39.52 -1.60 -3.02
N THR A 356 -39.30 -1.40 -4.32
CA THR A 356 -37.95 -1.30 -4.91
C THR A 356 -37.27 0.04 -4.61
N LEU A 357 -38.01 1.15 -4.72
CA LEU A 357 -37.47 2.47 -4.35
C LEU A 357 -37.21 2.51 -2.85
N ASP A 358 -38.14 2.01 -2.05
CA ASP A 358 -37.99 1.94 -0.59
C ASP A 358 -36.86 0.99 -0.18
N LYS A 359 -36.67 -0.15 -0.85
CA LYS A 359 -35.48 -1.01 -0.67
C LYS A 359 -34.17 -0.27 -0.90
N LEU A 360 -34.05 0.47 -2.01
CA LEU A 360 -32.84 1.26 -2.28
C LEU A 360 -32.62 2.36 -1.24
N ARG A 361 -33.70 2.94 -0.70
CA ARG A 361 -33.60 3.95 0.37
C ARG A 361 -33.11 3.31 1.65
N ILE A 362 -33.73 2.21 2.07
CA ILE A 362 -33.39 1.46 3.28
C ILE A 362 -31.93 1.03 3.19
N GLN A 363 -31.52 0.41 2.09
CA GLN A 363 -30.12 0.02 1.86
C GLN A 363 -29.15 1.21 1.97
N GLY A 364 -29.49 2.35 1.36
CA GLY A 364 -28.67 3.55 1.46
C GLY A 364 -28.57 4.09 2.91
N LEU A 365 -29.69 4.10 3.64
CA LEU A 365 -29.74 4.55 5.03
C LEU A 365 -29.00 3.59 5.98
N ASP A 366 -29.00 2.28 5.71
CA ASP A 366 -28.21 1.31 6.46
C ASP A 366 -26.71 1.62 6.34
N HIS A 367 -26.25 1.98 5.14
CA HIS A 367 -24.87 2.43 4.95
C HIS A 367 -24.58 3.78 5.65
N ILE A 368 -25.51 4.73 5.66
CA ILE A 368 -25.38 5.97 6.42
C ILE A 368 -25.26 5.69 7.92
N GLN A 369 -26.08 4.78 8.45
CA GLN A 369 -26.03 4.38 9.85
C GLN A 369 -24.67 3.78 10.21
N GLU A 370 -24.14 2.90 9.37
CA GLU A 370 -22.83 2.30 9.60
C GLU A 370 -21.69 3.33 9.51
N ALA A 371 -21.74 4.25 8.54
CA ALA A 371 -20.78 5.35 8.46
C ALA A 371 -20.82 6.25 9.71
N ARG A 372 -22.01 6.54 10.26
CA ARG A 372 -22.17 7.29 11.51
C ARG A 372 -21.67 6.52 12.73
N ARG A 373 -21.85 5.20 12.77
CA ARG A 373 -21.29 4.33 13.83
C ARG A 373 -19.77 4.44 13.84
N ILE A 374 -19.14 4.31 12.67
CA ILE A 374 -17.69 4.43 12.52
C ILE A 374 -17.21 5.82 12.95
N LEU A 375 -17.95 6.88 12.57
CA LEU A 375 -17.69 8.27 12.98
C LEU A 375 -17.66 8.45 14.50
N ALA A 376 -18.63 7.87 15.19
CA ALA A 376 -18.73 7.96 16.65
C ALA A 376 -17.59 7.22 17.37
N GLU A 377 -17.11 6.12 16.79
CA GLU A 377 -16.05 5.30 17.36
C GLU A 377 -14.63 5.82 17.06
N ASN A 378 -14.44 6.58 15.97
CA ASN A 378 -13.11 6.92 15.45
C ASN A 378 -12.97 8.41 15.11
N GLN A 379 -12.25 9.14 15.94
CA GLN A 379 -12.02 10.59 15.75
C GLN A 379 -11.36 10.94 14.40
N SER A 380 -10.54 10.04 13.85
CA SER A 380 -9.83 10.21 12.56
C SER A 380 -10.76 10.32 11.35
N THR A 381 -12.05 10.00 11.53
CA THR A 381 -13.08 10.00 10.48
C THR A 381 -13.99 11.23 10.53
N ASN A 382 -13.85 12.10 11.54
CA ASN A 382 -14.68 13.30 11.73
C ASN A 382 -14.79 14.20 10.49
N VAL A 383 -13.76 14.18 9.64
CA VAL A 383 -13.68 14.91 8.37
C VAL A 383 -14.74 14.48 7.34
N LEU A 384 -15.33 13.30 7.51
CA LEU A 384 -16.34 12.73 6.60
C LEU A 384 -17.78 13.08 7.01
N LYS A 385 -17.99 13.81 8.11
CA LYS A 385 -19.34 14.12 8.61
C LYS A 385 -20.21 14.81 7.56
N ASN A 386 -19.64 15.80 6.87
CA ASN A 386 -20.33 16.55 5.83
C ASN A 386 -20.71 15.65 4.63
N ASP A 387 -19.81 14.74 4.22
CA ASP A 387 -20.07 13.77 3.16
C ASP A 387 -21.25 12.83 3.52
N ILE A 388 -21.34 12.40 4.78
CA ILE A 388 -22.44 11.56 5.30
C ILE A 388 -23.76 12.31 5.24
N ASP A 389 -23.79 13.55 5.74
CA ASP A 389 -25.02 14.36 5.81
C ASP A 389 -25.56 14.66 4.39
N ILE A 390 -24.67 14.97 3.44
CA ILE A 390 -25.02 15.15 2.02
C ILE A 390 -25.57 13.87 1.38
N ALA A 391 -24.97 12.72 1.67
CA ALA A 391 -25.44 11.44 1.12
C ALA A 391 -26.83 11.06 1.68
N GLU A 392 -27.07 11.32 2.97
CA GLU A 392 -28.39 11.13 3.61
C GLU A 392 -29.45 12.07 3.01
N GLU A 393 -29.12 13.36 2.80
CA GLU A 393 -30.03 14.32 2.18
C GLU A 393 -30.43 13.87 0.76
N ALA A 394 -29.47 13.39 -0.03
CA ALA A 394 -29.72 12.88 -1.38
C ALA A 394 -30.66 11.66 -1.38
N LEU A 395 -30.53 10.74 -0.42
CA LEU A 395 -31.43 9.57 -0.28
C LEU A 395 -32.86 9.99 0.06
N ASN A 396 -33.00 11.06 0.84
CA ASN A 396 -34.28 11.61 1.31
C ASN A 396 -34.99 12.52 0.29
N GLY A 397 -34.49 12.59 -0.96
CA GLY A 397 -35.11 13.33 -2.05
C GLY A 397 -34.48 14.69 -2.33
N GLY A 398 -33.39 15.03 -1.64
CA GLY A 398 -32.55 16.19 -1.98
C GLY A 398 -31.79 16.00 -3.29
N VAL A 399 -31.40 17.11 -3.91
CA VAL A 399 -30.46 17.08 -5.05
C VAL A 399 -29.06 16.89 -4.49
N TYR A 400 -28.37 15.83 -4.91
CA TYR A 400 -26.99 15.60 -4.50
C TYR A 400 -26.10 16.81 -4.86
N ARG A 401 -25.33 17.29 -3.88
CA ARG A 401 -24.34 18.36 -4.04
C ARG A 401 -23.01 17.88 -3.47
N PRO A 402 -21.91 17.89 -4.26
CA PRO A 402 -20.62 17.46 -3.74
C PRO A 402 -20.11 18.40 -2.64
N VAL A 403 -19.38 17.84 -1.65
CA VAL A 403 -18.72 18.59 -0.56
C VAL A 403 -17.74 19.62 -1.11
N THR A 404 -17.61 20.75 -0.40
CA THR A 404 -16.63 21.80 -0.72
C THR A 404 -15.19 21.33 -0.54
N THR A 405 -14.29 21.73 -1.43
CA THR A 405 -12.93 21.20 -1.56
C THR A 405 -11.94 21.63 -0.47
N GLU A 406 -12.31 22.59 0.39
CA GLU A 406 -11.41 23.17 1.39
C GLU A 406 -11.11 22.20 2.54
N GLU A 407 -12.11 21.48 3.04
CA GLU A 407 -11.93 20.48 4.10
C GLU A 407 -11.06 19.30 3.63
N LEU A 408 -11.22 18.90 2.35
CA LEU A 408 -10.47 17.79 1.77
C LEU A 408 -9.00 18.14 1.52
N ARG A 409 -8.71 19.40 1.17
CA ARG A 409 -7.35 19.92 0.97
C ARG A 409 -6.53 19.90 2.26
N GLN A 410 -7.12 20.35 3.37
CA GLN A 410 -6.45 20.35 4.68
C GLN A 410 -6.08 18.93 5.14
N VAL A 411 -6.93 17.94 4.87
CA VAL A 411 -6.67 16.54 5.21
C VAL A 411 -5.48 15.97 4.43
N TYR A 412 -5.41 16.21 3.12
CA TYR A 412 -4.30 15.71 2.30
C TYR A 412 -2.98 16.45 2.58
N MET A 413 -3.04 17.73 2.95
CA MET A 413 -1.86 18.51 3.34
C MET A 413 -1.36 18.16 4.76
N ALA A 414 -2.23 17.74 5.67
CA ALA A 414 -1.82 17.29 7.00
C ALA A 414 -1.11 15.93 6.99
N SER A 415 -1.48 15.04 6.06
CA SER A 415 -0.98 13.65 6.00
C SER A 415 0.25 13.45 5.08
N THR A 416 0.68 14.49 4.37
CA THR A 416 1.83 14.43 3.43
C THR A 416 3.20 14.32 4.12
N GLY A 417 3.28 14.57 5.44
CA GLY A 417 4.51 14.51 6.23
C GLY A 417 4.76 13.22 7.01
N GLU A 418 3.76 12.34 7.17
CA GLU A 418 3.78 11.26 8.18
C GLU A 418 4.76 10.11 7.88
N LEU A 419 5.17 9.95 6.62
CA LEU A 419 6.10 8.90 6.16
C LEU A 419 7.29 9.46 5.37
N SER A 420 7.51 10.77 5.50
CA SER A 420 8.50 11.55 4.75
C SER A 420 9.67 11.90 5.68
N GLY A 421 10.41 10.91 6.17
CA GLY A 421 11.51 11.17 7.10
C GLY A 421 12.44 9.99 7.34
N THR A 422 13.66 10.31 7.79
CA THR A 422 14.68 9.39 8.33
C THR A 422 14.29 8.85 9.72
N GLY A 423 13.00 8.87 10.05
CA GLY A 423 12.47 8.46 11.36
C GLY A 423 12.48 6.94 11.52
N HIS A 424 12.42 6.51 12.78
CA HIS A 424 12.37 5.09 13.13
C HIS A 424 10.95 4.58 12.93
N TRP A 425 10.81 3.40 12.33
CA TRP A 425 9.52 2.83 11.95
C TRP A 425 8.94 2.01 13.09
N TYR A 426 7.65 2.20 13.32
CA TYR A 426 6.87 1.51 14.34
C TYR A 426 5.57 1.02 13.73
N THR A 427 4.90 0.10 14.42
CA THR A 427 3.53 -0.33 14.10
C THR A 427 2.65 -0.17 15.33
N CYS A 428 1.42 0.30 15.11
CA CYS A 428 0.42 0.34 16.18
C CYS A 428 -0.06 -1.08 16.55
N PRO A 429 -0.82 -1.27 17.65
CA PRO A 429 -1.40 -2.57 18.01
C PRO A 429 -2.20 -3.26 16.90
N ASN A 430 -2.77 -2.49 15.96
CA ASN A 430 -3.50 -3.01 14.79
C ASN A 430 -2.63 -3.20 13.54
N GLY A 431 -1.31 -2.97 13.63
CA GLY A 431 -0.35 -3.20 12.55
C GLY A 431 -0.14 -2.03 11.57
N HIS A 432 -0.70 -0.84 11.83
CA HIS A 432 -0.50 0.33 10.95
C HIS A 432 0.90 0.93 11.13
N PRO A 433 1.68 1.11 10.06
CA PRO A 433 3.02 1.67 10.15
C PRO A 433 2.97 3.19 10.43
N PHE A 434 3.85 3.65 11.30
CA PHE A 434 4.10 5.07 11.58
C PHE A 434 5.59 5.32 11.84
N THR A 435 6.02 6.59 11.87
CA THR A 435 7.41 6.95 12.15
C THR A 435 7.53 7.83 13.39
N ILE A 436 8.60 7.65 14.16
CA ILE A 436 9.02 8.55 15.24
C ILE A 436 10.31 9.25 14.82
N ASN A 437 10.30 10.58 14.85
CA ASN A 437 11.42 11.43 14.41
C ASN A 437 12.45 11.68 15.55
N ASN A 438 13.50 12.44 15.23
CA ASN A 438 14.55 12.94 16.13
C ASN A 438 15.45 11.87 16.77
N CYS A 439 15.01 11.29 17.88
CA CYS A 439 15.77 10.32 18.68
C CYS A 439 15.39 8.88 18.37
N GLY A 440 14.32 8.68 17.59
CA GLY A 440 13.83 7.35 17.23
C GLY A 440 13.07 6.61 18.30
N MET A 441 13.00 7.15 19.53
CA MET A 441 12.39 6.51 20.69
C MET A 441 11.13 7.26 21.13
N ALA A 442 10.19 6.52 21.74
CA ALA A 442 8.89 7.03 22.14
C ALA A 442 8.97 8.03 23.31
N MET A 443 8.66 9.31 23.04
CA MET A 443 8.71 10.38 24.05
C MET A 443 7.36 11.09 24.25
N GLU A 444 6.47 11.01 23.27
CA GLU A 444 5.12 11.56 23.34
C GLU A 444 4.11 10.50 22.90
N GLU A 445 2.92 10.54 23.51
CA GLU A 445 1.78 9.72 23.10
C GLU A 445 0.93 10.48 22.08
N ALA A 446 0.46 9.78 21.06
CA ALA A 446 -0.46 10.31 20.05
C ALA A 446 -1.50 9.25 19.67
N PRO A 447 -2.67 9.62 19.11
CA PRO A 447 -3.57 8.65 18.48
C PRO A 447 -3.00 8.21 17.12
N CYS A 448 -3.18 6.92 16.78
CA CYS A 448 -2.84 6.41 15.46
C CYS A 448 -3.65 7.16 14.39
N PRO A 449 -3.02 7.69 13.33
CA PRO A 449 -3.72 8.46 12.29
C PRO A 449 -4.74 7.63 11.49
N GLU A 450 -4.60 6.31 11.51
CA GLU A 450 -5.49 5.35 10.84
C GLU A 450 -6.67 4.96 11.75
N CYS A 451 -6.39 4.24 12.85
CA CYS A 451 -7.41 3.60 13.69
C CYS A 451 -7.61 4.26 15.08
N GLY A 452 -6.90 5.33 15.40
CA GLY A 452 -7.10 6.10 16.63
C GLY A 452 -6.61 5.46 17.93
N VAL A 453 -6.14 4.21 17.92
CA VAL A 453 -5.52 3.58 19.10
C VAL A 453 -4.27 4.35 19.53
N ARG A 454 -3.94 4.31 20.82
CA ARG A 454 -2.75 5.03 21.33
C ARG A 454 -1.47 4.46 20.73
N ILE A 455 -0.61 5.35 20.25
CA ILE A 455 0.73 5.08 19.74
C ILE A 455 1.74 6.00 20.43
N GLY A 456 3.03 5.78 20.17
CA GLY A 456 4.12 6.51 20.84
C GLY A 456 4.35 5.97 22.24
N GLY A 457 4.62 6.85 23.21
CA GLY A 457 5.02 6.45 24.55
C GLY A 457 5.68 7.57 25.34
N ARG A 458 6.27 7.26 26.49
CA ARG A 458 6.96 8.24 27.36
C ARG A 458 8.24 7.64 27.92
N ASN A 459 9.25 8.48 28.15
CA ASN A 459 10.54 8.05 28.70
C ASN A 459 11.16 6.87 27.93
N HIS A 460 11.07 6.92 26.59
CA HIS A 460 11.52 5.86 25.68
C HIS A 460 10.76 4.53 25.76
N VAL A 461 9.70 4.45 26.57
CA VAL A 461 8.85 3.27 26.70
C VAL A 461 7.58 3.47 25.87
N SER A 462 7.40 2.60 24.88
CA SER A 462 6.21 2.57 24.02
C SER A 462 4.96 2.14 24.78
N VAL A 463 3.79 2.61 24.35
CA VAL A 463 2.49 2.13 24.83
C VAL A 463 2.31 0.64 24.50
N GLU A 464 1.61 -0.10 25.35
CA GLU A 464 1.35 -1.54 25.16
C GLU A 464 0.80 -1.86 23.75
N GLY A 465 1.38 -2.89 23.12
CA GLY A 465 0.99 -3.35 21.79
C GLY A 465 1.59 -2.54 20.63
N VAL A 466 2.18 -1.36 20.88
CA VAL A 466 3.03 -0.69 19.89
C VAL A 466 4.29 -1.53 19.72
N ARG A 467 4.57 -1.94 18.49
CA ARG A 467 5.79 -2.67 18.18
C ARG A 467 6.71 -1.71 17.47
N HIS A 468 7.87 -1.46 18.06
CA HIS A 468 9.00 -0.97 17.27
C HIS A 468 9.34 -2.03 16.21
N ALA A 469 9.96 -1.62 15.11
CA ALA A 469 10.48 -2.54 14.13
C ALA A 469 11.99 -2.79 14.34
N VAL A 470 12.56 -3.43 15.37
CA VAL A 470 12.14 -4.12 16.61
C VAL A 470 13.16 -3.72 17.71
N GLU A 471 12.89 -4.12 18.94
CA GLU A 471 13.41 -3.70 20.26
C GLU A 471 14.89 -4.03 20.55
N ILE A 472 15.68 -3.04 20.99
CA ILE A 472 16.94 -3.22 21.75
C ILE A 472 16.93 -2.27 22.94
N GLU A 473 16.65 -2.74 24.16
CA GLU A 473 17.17 -2.10 25.38
C GLU A 473 17.34 -3.13 26.51
N GLU A 474 18.44 -3.89 26.51
CA GLU A 474 18.99 -4.43 27.77
C GLU A 474 20.52 -4.42 27.87
N ILE A 475 21.27 -3.98 26.85
CA ILE A 475 22.75 -3.90 26.92
C ILE A 475 23.25 -2.50 27.35
N ALA A 476 22.42 -1.46 27.33
CA ALA A 476 22.81 -0.11 27.72
C ALA A 476 22.83 0.15 29.24
N ARG A 477 22.58 -0.86 30.09
CA ARG A 477 22.59 -0.70 31.56
C ARG A 477 23.80 -1.33 32.27
N GLU A 478 24.69 -2.06 31.59
CA GLU A 478 25.86 -2.69 32.23
C GLU A 478 27.24 -2.24 31.73
N ILE A 479 27.36 -1.47 30.63
CA ILE A 479 28.67 -0.96 30.17
C ILE A 479 28.57 0.53 29.86
N GLY A 480 28.47 1.32 30.93
CA GLY A 480 28.59 2.79 30.90
C GLY A 480 29.40 3.35 32.06
N GLY A 481 30.22 2.49 32.68
CA GLY A 481 31.08 2.80 33.80
C GLY A 481 32.56 2.87 33.44
N PHE A 482 32.97 3.32 32.25
CA PHE A 482 34.36 3.73 32.02
C PHE A 482 34.45 4.86 30.99
N ARG A 483 35.04 5.98 31.44
CA ARG A 483 35.50 7.09 30.59
C ARG A 483 36.83 6.71 29.93
N LEU A 484 36.91 6.86 28.60
CA LEU A 484 37.81 7.77 27.90
C LEU A 484 37.44 7.83 26.42
#